data_AF-A0A195D1U9-F1
#
_entry.id   AF-A0A195D1U9-F1
#
_cell.length_a   1.000
_cell.length_b   1.000
_cell.length_c   1.000
_cell.angle_alpha   90.00
_cell.angle_beta   90.00
_cell.angle_gamma   90.00
#
_symmetry.space_group_name_H-M   'P 1'
#
loop_
_entity.id
_entity.type
_entity.pdbx_description
1 polymer ?
#
loop_
_entity_poly.entity_id
_entity_poly.type
_entity_poly.pdbx_seq_one_letter_code
_entity_poly.pdbx_strand_id
1 'polypeptide(L)'
;MEESEGFEEELINKERDKRRDEIRALLKLRCGNLEKDNKYWVEESRRKCIFCDIGRDNIIHYVRDCKKLNVNFKESGREEILERLWNERLDETKGTILSKL
;
A
#
# COMPACT_ATOMS: atom_id res chain seq x y z
N MET A 1 13.62 -20.17 -28.34
CA MET A 1 13.89 -18.72 -28.29
C MET A 1 12.61 -17.90 -28.14
N GLU A 2 11.42 -18.50 -28.32
CA GLU A 2 10.12 -17.83 -28.04
C GLU A 2 9.75 -17.86 -26.54
N GLU A 3 10.18 -18.87 -25.77
CA GLU A 3 9.90 -18.95 -24.33
C GLU A 3 10.59 -17.85 -23.49
N SER A 4 11.71 -17.31 -23.96
CA SER A 4 12.44 -16.23 -23.27
C SER A 4 11.77 -14.87 -23.45
N GLU A 5 11.15 -14.61 -24.62
CA GLU A 5 10.49 -13.34 -24.90
C GLU A 5 9.16 -13.20 -24.12
N GLY A 6 8.40 -14.29 -24.00
CA GLY A 6 7.18 -14.30 -23.19
C GLY A 6 7.43 -14.10 -21.68
N PHE A 7 8.58 -14.59 -21.18
CA PHE A 7 8.98 -14.41 -19.79
C PHE A 7 9.41 -12.97 -19.47
N GLU A 8 10.14 -12.34 -20.39
CA GLU A 8 10.53 -10.92 -20.26
C GLU A 8 9.31 -9.99 -20.30
N GLU A 9 8.35 -10.24 -21.19
CA GLU A 9 7.13 -9.44 -21.28
C GLU A 9 6.26 -9.57 -20.01
N GLU A 10 6.20 -10.77 -19.43
CA GLU A 10 5.47 -11.00 -18.17
C GLU A 10 6.13 -10.28 -16.98
N LEU A 11 7.46 -10.25 -16.92
CA LEU A 11 8.22 -9.49 -15.92
C LEU A 11 7.96 -7.98 -16.04
N ILE A 12 8.01 -7.43 -17.25
CA ILE A 12 7.75 -6.01 -17.52
C ILE A 12 6.33 -5.63 -17.09
N ASN A 13 5.34 -6.48 -17.36
CA ASN A 13 3.95 -6.24 -16.97
C ASN A 13 3.76 -6.26 -15.45
N LYS A 14 4.37 -7.22 -14.74
CA LYS A 14 4.37 -7.27 -13.27
C LYS A 14 4.99 -6.01 -12.65
N GLU A 15 6.08 -5.52 -13.24
CA GLU A 15 6.76 -4.33 -12.74
C GLU A 15 5.94 -3.05 -12.99
N ARG A 16 5.22 -2.97 -14.12
CA ARG A 16 4.26 -1.88 -14.41
C ARG A 16 3.07 -1.87 -13.44
N ASP A 17 2.52 -3.04 -13.12
CA ASP A 17 1.39 -3.15 -12.18
C ASP A 17 1.80 -2.72 -10.76
N LYS A 18 2.97 -3.18 -10.30
CA LYS A 18 3.52 -2.76 -9.01
C LYS A 18 3.71 -1.25 -8.93
N ARG A 19 4.28 -0.63 -9.96
CA ARG A 19 4.46 0.82 -10.05
C ARG A 19 3.12 1.57 -10.04
N ARG A 20 2.09 1.02 -10.67
CA ARG A 20 0.73 1.60 -10.69
C ARG A 20 0.09 1.56 -9.30
N ASP A 21 0.31 0.47 -8.56
CA ASP A 21 -0.18 0.35 -7.19
C ASP A 21 0.56 1.27 -6.21
N GLU A 22 1.89 1.42 -6.37
CA GLU A 22 2.67 2.43 -5.64
C GLU A 22 2.14 3.85 -5.88
N ILE A 23 1.93 4.24 -7.14
CA ILE A 23 1.37 5.56 -7.50
C ILE A 23 -0.02 5.73 -6.90
N ARG A 24 -0.86 4.70 -6.97
CA ARG A 24 -2.22 4.74 -6.40
C ARG A 24 -2.18 4.88 -4.88
N ALA A 25 -1.30 4.16 -4.20
CA ALA A 25 -1.12 4.27 -2.76
C ALA A 25 -0.60 5.66 -2.35
N LEU A 26 0.38 6.20 -3.09
CA LEU A 26 0.90 7.56 -2.92
C LEU A 26 -0.20 8.62 -3.09
N LEU A 27 -1.01 8.51 -4.15
CA LEU A 27 -2.14 9.43 -4.38
C LEU A 27 -3.16 9.36 -3.24
N LYS A 28 -3.52 8.16 -2.78
CA LYS A 28 -4.45 8.02 -1.65
C LYS A 28 -3.86 8.54 -0.35
N LEU A 29 -2.55 8.37 -0.11
CA LEU A 29 -1.88 8.94 1.06
C LEU A 29 -1.86 10.47 1.01
N ARG A 30 -1.48 11.06 -0.14
CA ARG A 30 -1.36 12.51 -0.32
C ARG A 30 -2.69 13.24 -0.21
N CYS A 31 -3.77 12.60 -0.66
CA CYS A 31 -5.12 13.12 -0.52
C CYS A 31 -5.74 12.86 0.87
N GLY A 32 -4.98 12.27 1.80
CA GLY A 32 -5.46 11.88 3.12
C GLY A 32 -6.44 10.70 3.09
N ASN A 33 -6.74 10.10 1.94
CA ASN A 33 -7.73 9.02 1.80
C ASN A 33 -7.34 7.74 2.57
N LEU A 34 -6.06 7.58 2.93
CA LEU A 34 -5.55 6.50 3.79
C LEU A 34 -5.36 6.93 5.26
N GLU A 35 -5.62 8.20 5.61
CA GLU A 35 -5.57 8.66 6.99
C GLU A 35 -6.66 8.02 7.84
N LYS A 36 -6.51 8.19 9.15
CA LYS A 36 -7.43 7.66 10.14
C LYS A 36 -8.82 8.29 9.91
N ASP A 37 -9.70 7.51 9.30
CA ASP A 37 -11.14 7.78 9.14
C ASP A 37 -11.55 8.78 8.05
N ASN A 38 -10.69 9.04 7.05
CA ASN A 38 -11.05 9.98 5.99
C ASN A 38 -12.15 9.48 5.05
N LYS A 39 -12.55 8.20 5.10
CA LYS A 39 -13.68 7.67 4.29
C LYS A 39 -15.05 7.96 4.88
N TYR A 40 -15.29 9.16 5.40
CA TYR A 40 -16.55 9.52 6.05
C TYR A 40 -17.74 9.47 5.08
N TRP A 41 -17.50 9.65 3.77
CA TRP A 41 -18.50 9.55 2.70
C TRP A 41 -18.90 8.11 2.33
N VAL A 42 -18.23 7.11 2.89
CA VAL A 42 -18.50 5.68 2.64
C VAL A 42 -19.27 5.10 3.83
N GLU A 43 -20.30 4.29 3.58
CA GLU A 43 -21.00 3.51 4.62
C GLU A 43 -20.00 2.69 5.44
N GLU A 44 -20.21 2.59 6.75
CA GLU A 44 -19.27 1.93 7.67
C GLU A 44 -19.00 0.46 7.29
N SER A 45 -20.00 -0.23 6.76
CA SER A 45 -19.92 -1.60 6.22
C SER A 45 -18.94 -1.75 5.05
N ARG A 46 -18.71 -0.65 4.29
CA ARG A 46 -17.83 -0.57 3.12
C ARG A 46 -16.46 0.04 3.45
N ARG A 47 -16.20 0.38 4.71
CA ARG A 47 -14.87 0.88 5.17
C ARG A 47 -13.89 -0.25 5.48
N LYS A 48 -14.16 -1.48 5.01
CA LYS A 48 -13.32 -2.64 5.26
C LYS A 48 -12.04 -2.62 4.45
N CYS A 49 -10.95 -3.10 5.04
CA CYS A 49 -9.66 -3.26 4.38
C CYS A 49 -9.80 -4.01 3.05
N ILE A 50 -9.34 -3.42 1.94
CA ILE A 50 -9.43 -4.02 0.60
C ILE A 50 -8.62 -5.31 0.45
N PHE A 51 -7.65 -5.54 1.32
CA PHE A 51 -6.75 -6.70 1.22
C PHE A 51 -7.25 -7.90 2.00
N CYS A 52 -7.90 -7.70 3.15
CA CYS A 52 -8.26 -8.78 4.06
C CYS A 52 -9.73 -8.76 4.51
N ASP A 53 -10.53 -7.79 4.06
CA ASP A 53 -11.94 -7.61 4.41
C ASP A 53 -12.23 -7.50 5.92
N ILE A 54 -11.19 -7.23 6.73
CA ILE A 54 -11.24 -7.13 8.19
C ILE A 54 -10.65 -5.77 8.60
N GLY A 55 -11.23 -5.13 9.60
CA GLY A 55 -10.73 -3.83 10.08
C GLY A 55 -11.00 -2.70 9.08
N ARG A 56 -10.38 -1.54 9.31
CA ARG A 56 -10.61 -0.33 8.49
C ARG A 56 -9.65 -0.26 7.31
N ASP A 57 -10.10 0.29 6.20
CA ASP A 57 -9.27 0.52 5.00
C ASP A 57 -8.41 1.78 5.12
N ASN A 58 -7.42 1.72 6.01
CA ASN A 58 -6.51 2.82 6.29
C ASN A 58 -5.08 2.32 6.55
N ILE A 59 -4.14 3.27 6.57
CA ILE A 59 -2.71 2.94 6.68
C ILE A 59 -2.33 2.27 8.00
N ILE A 60 -3.02 2.62 9.09
CA ILE A 60 -2.78 2.00 10.40
C ILE A 60 -3.07 0.51 10.33
N HIS A 61 -4.23 0.15 9.77
CA HIS A 61 -4.59 -1.24 9.61
C HIS A 61 -3.62 -1.96 8.67
N TYR A 62 -3.24 -1.36 7.53
CA TYR A 62 -2.31 -1.99 6.59
C TYR A 62 -0.96 -2.35 7.23
N VAL A 63 -0.39 -1.44 8.02
CA VAL A 63 0.95 -1.61 8.62
C VAL A 63 0.92 -2.51 9.87
N ARG A 64 -0.14 -2.43 10.69
CA ARG A 64 -0.18 -3.11 11.99
C ARG A 64 -0.98 -4.41 11.99
N ASP A 65 -2.13 -4.41 11.34
CA ASP A 65 -3.20 -5.37 11.64
C ASP A 65 -3.58 -6.24 10.43
N CYS A 66 -3.30 -5.79 9.21
CA CYS A 66 -3.69 -6.47 7.99
C CYS A 66 -2.88 -7.76 7.85
N LYS A 67 -3.52 -8.91 8.13
CA LYS A 67 -2.86 -10.23 8.07
C LYS A 67 -2.22 -10.55 6.71
N LYS A 68 -2.73 -9.96 5.62
CA LYS A 68 -2.20 -10.13 4.26
C LYS A 68 -0.92 -9.33 4.02
N LEU A 69 -0.80 -8.15 4.62
CA LEU A 69 0.34 -7.25 4.45
C LEU A 69 1.35 -7.32 5.61
N ASN A 70 0.96 -7.90 6.75
CA ASN A 70 1.81 -7.99 7.93
C ASN A 70 3.16 -8.67 7.66
N VAL A 71 3.18 -9.66 6.75
CA VAL A 71 4.42 -10.30 6.28
C VAL A 71 5.39 -9.32 5.62
N ASN A 72 4.89 -8.32 4.91
CA ASN A 72 5.70 -7.37 4.13
C ASN A 72 6.39 -6.32 5.02
N PHE A 73 5.92 -6.14 6.26
CA PHE A 73 6.44 -5.17 7.21
C PHE A 73 7.19 -5.79 8.40
N LYS A 74 7.33 -7.12 8.46
CA LYS A 74 7.98 -7.81 9.61
C LYS A 74 9.42 -7.37 9.87
N GLU A 75 10.16 -7.01 8.82
CA GLU A 75 11.57 -6.62 8.91
C GLU A 75 11.78 -5.16 9.32
N SER A 76 10.70 -4.37 9.40
CA SER A 76 10.76 -2.93 9.67
C SER A 76 9.95 -2.59 10.93
N GLY A 77 10.39 -1.61 11.71
CA GLY A 77 9.61 -1.12 12.85
C GLY A 77 8.28 -0.53 12.37
N ARG A 78 7.14 -1.10 12.79
CA ARG A 78 5.81 -0.65 12.33
C ARG A 78 5.53 0.81 12.69
N GLU A 79 5.99 1.22 13.86
CA GLU A 79 5.89 2.58 14.38
C GLU A 79 6.73 3.55 13.54
N GLU A 80 7.95 3.16 13.19
CA GLU A 80 8.85 3.92 12.32
C GLU A 80 8.26 4.06 10.90
N ILE A 81 7.62 3.02 10.38
CA ILE A 81 6.90 3.07 9.10
C ILE A 81 5.77 4.09 9.14
N LEU A 82 4.95 4.08 10.19
CA LEU A 82 3.83 5.02 10.32
C LEU A 82 4.33 6.46 10.46
N GLU A 83 5.37 6.69 11.26
CA GLU A 83 6.00 8.01 11.41
C GLU A 83 6.52 8.54 10.06
N ARG A 84 7.21 7.69 9.30
CA ARG A 84 7.71 8.03 7.96
C ARG A 84 6.57 8.35 7.00
N LEU A 85 5.48 7.57 7.03
CA LEU A 85 4.32 7.78 6.15
C LEU A 85 3.57 9.08 6.48
N TRP A 86 3.48 9.45 7.75
CA TRP A 86 2.81 10.67 8.22
C TRP A 86 3.65 11.95 8.13
N ASN A 87 4.95 11.85 7.86
CA ASN A 87 5.77 13.02 7.55
C ASN A 87 5.16 13.81 6.37
N GLU A 88 5.14 15.13 6.34
CA GLU A 88 4.52 15.86 5.21
C GLU A 88 5.34 15.76 3.91
N ARG A 89 6.63 15.45 4.02
CA ARG A 89 7.52 15.31 2.88
C ARG A 89 7.27 13.98 2.16
N LEU A 90 7.02 14.06 0.86
CA LEU A 90 7.04 12.90 -0.02
C LEU A 90 8.46 12.69 -0.51
N ASP A 91 9.03 11.53 -0.20
CA ASP A 91 10.36 11.12 -0.59
C ASP A 91 10.38 9.66 -1.09
N GLU A 92 11.53 9.22 -1.58
CA GLU A 92 11.74 7.87 -2.09
C GLU A 92 11.49 6.78 -1.01
N THR A 93 11.68 7.13 0.27
CA THR A 93 11.42 6.23 1.39
C THR A 93 9.96 5.85 1.46
N LYS A 94 9.04 6.83 1.31
CA LYS A 94 7.61 6.54 1.25
C LYS A 94 7.23 5.69 0.04
N GLY A 95 7.83 5.94 -1.12
CA GLY A 95 7.64 5.09 -2.30
C GLY A 95 8.00 3.63 -2.00
N THR A 96 9.16 3.42 -1.37
CA THR A 96 9.64 2.10 -0.95
C THR A 96 8.76 1.43 0.10
N ILE A 97 8.14 2.20 1.00
CA ILE A 97 7.21 1.65 2.00
C ILE A 97 5.88 1.27 1.34
N LEU A 98 5.37 2.12 0.44
CA LEU A 98 4.08 1.89 -0.22
C LEU A 98 4.15 0.78 -1.27
N SER A 99 5.33 0.48 -1.82
CA SER A 99 5.55 -0.68 -2.70
C SER A 99 5.42 -2.03 -2.00
N LYS A 100 5.35 -2.01 -0.67
CA LYS A 100 5.14 -3.19 0.19
C LYS A 100 3.67 -3.36 0.59
N LEU A 101 2.79 -2.40 0.27
CA LEU A 101 1.34 -2.53 0.41
C LEU A 101 0.73 -3.28 -0.76
#